data_AF-A0A7W0T0G9-F1
#
_entry.id   AF-A0A7W0T0G9-F1
#
_cell.length_a   1.000
_cell.length_b   1.000
_cell.length_c   1.000
_cell.angle_alpha   90.00
_cell.angle_beta   90.00
_cell.angle_gamma   90.00
#
_symmetry.space_group_name_H-M   'P 1'
#
loop_
_entity.id
_entity.type
_entity.pdbx_description
1 polymer ?
#
loop_
_entity_poly.entity_id
_entity_poly.type
_entity_poly.pdbx_seq_one_letter_code
_entity_poly.pdbx_strand_id
1 'polypeptide(L)'
;MARLTSRRSQVVIPERNWVNIQWLARLRWAQIAGQAVTVLVGQFLLDGRLPITSLLLVISVGLVSNLGLELYFFGDRRRDGAPARTVREWQIAVVMMLDVAILTGLLYLTGGPHNPFGLLYVVQIALATVLLHARWPWILTGLSFIGFGILLVAHRPLEIPADNRAIGVWAALGVASAFVVHFLLRITAALGERDAELTQARGLSARQERLASLATMAAGAAHELSTP
;
A
#
# COMPACT_ATOMS: atom_id res chain seq x y z
N MET A 1 -14.41 -50.25 -14.25
CA MET A 1 -15.06 -49.00 -13.78
C MET A 1 -14.17 -48.35 -12.71
N ALA A 2 -13.18 -47.54 -13.10
CA ALA A 2 -12.34 -46.78 -12.17
C ALA A 2 -12.51 -45.29 -12.47
N ARG A 3 -13.22 -44.57 -11.58
CA ARG A 3 -13.34 -43.10 -11.66
C ARG A 3 -12.13 -42.48 -10.98
N LEU A 4 -11.20 -41.95 -11.78
CA LEU A 4 -10.16 -41.04 -11.33
C LEU A 4 -10.82 -39.68 -11.05
N THR A 5 -11.09 -39.38 -9.78
CA THR A 5 -11.45 -38.02 -9.35
C THR A 5 -10.20 -37.16 -9.37
N SER A 6 -10.07 -36.32 -10.39
CA SER A 6 -9.03 -35.29 -10.47
C SER A 6 -9.29 -34.23 -9.39
N ARG A 7 -8.51 -34.30 -8.31
CA ARG A 7 -8.41 -33.23 -7.31
C ARG A 7 -7.66 -32.07 -7.98
N ARG A 8 -8.38 -31.22 -8.71
CA ARG A 8 -7.85 -29.90 -9.12
C ARG A 8 -7.55 -29.13 -7.84
N SER A 9 -6.26 -28.98 -7.52
CA SER A 9 -5.78 -28.00 -6.56
C SER A 9 -6.21 -26.63 -7.06
N GLN A 10 -7.37 -26.14 -6.59
CA GLN A 10 -7.77 -24.76 -6.83
C GLN A 10 -6.73 -23.89 -6.15
N VAL A 11 -5.92 -23.20 -6.96
CA VAL A 11 -5.07 -22.12 -6.48
C VAL A 11 -6.02 -21.06 -5.94
N VAL A 12 -6.16 -20.99 -4.61
CA VAL A 12 -6.94 -19.95 -3.95
C VAL A 12 -6.15 -18.66 -4.13
N ILE A 13 -6.49 -17.89 -5.17
CA ILE A 13 -5.90 -16.58 -5.41
C ILE A 13 -6.26 -15.72 -4.19
N PRO A 14 -5.28 -15.20 -3.43
CA PRO A 14 -5.56 -14.37 -2.26
C PRO A 14 -6.40 -13.17 -2.68
N GLU A 15 -7.44 -12.83 -1.90
CA GLU A 15 -8.21 -11.61 -2.14
C GLU A 15 -7.25 -10.39 -2.18
N ARG A 16 -7.43 -9.49 -3.16
CA ARG A 16 -6.60 -8.27 -3.32
C ARG A 16 -6.41 -7.52 -1.99
N ASN A 17 -7.47 -7.41 -1.20
CA ASN A 17 -7.48 -6.72 0.09
C ASN A 17 -6.59 -7.41 1.14
N TRP A 18 -6.48 -8.75 1.09
CA TRP A 18 -5.59 -9.49 1.97
C TRP A 18 -4.13 -9.15 1.67
N VAL A 19 -3.71 -9.18 0.40
CA VAL A 19 -2.34 -8.80 0.00
C VAL A 19 -2.04 -7.36 0.40
N ASN A 20 -3.01 -6.46 0.16
CA ASN A 20 -2.90 -5.06 0.51
C ASN A 20 -2.71 -4.84 2.01
N ILE A 21 -3.42 -5.56 2.87
CA ILE A 21 -3.28 -5.39 4.33
C ILE A 21 -1.95 -5.93 4.86
N GLN A 22 -1.41 -7.02 4.30
CA GLN A 22 -0.06 -7.49 4.69
C GLN A 22 1.01 -6.48 4.30
N TRP A 23 0.86 -5.93 3.10
CA TRP A 23 1.80 -4.96 2.59
C TRP A 23 1.72 -3.64 3.37
N LEU A 24 0.51 -3.19 3.74
CA LEU A 24 0.30 -2.05 4.63
C LEU A 24 0.94 -2.27 6.01
N ALA A 25 0.76 -3.45 6.63
CA ALA A 25 1.36 -3.75 7.93
C ALA A 25 2.90 -3.68 7.91
N ARG A 26 3.53 -4.22 6.86
CA ARG A 26 4.99 -4.10 6.67
C ARG A 26 5.43 -2.66 6.50
N LEU A 27 4.65 -1.87 5.76
CA LEU A 27 4.95 -0.46 5.56
C LEU A 27 4.81 0.35 6.85
N ARG A 28 3.81 0.05 7.68
CA ARG A 28 3.63 0.70 8.99
C ARG A 28 4.79 0.41 9.93
N TRP A 29 5.38 -0.79 9.90
CA TRP A 29 6.63 -1.07 10.61
C TRP A 29 7.77 -0.16 10.14
N ALA A 30 7.91 0.04 8.83
CA ALA A 30 8.89 0.98 8.29
C ALA A 30 8.59 2.44 8.68
N GLN A 31 7.30 2.84 8.72
CA GLN A 31 6.90 4.18 9.17
C GLN A 31 7.21 4.41 10.66
N ILE A 32 6.92 3.44 11.53
CA ILE A 32 7.23 3.51 12.97
C ILE A 32 8.74 3.60 13.18
N ALA A 33 9.52 2.76 12.48
CA ALA A 33 10.98 2.82 12.54
C ALA A 33 11.52 4.16 12.05
N GLY A 34 11.01 4.65 10.91
CA GLY A 34 11.35 5.96 10.36
C GLY A 34 11.04 7.09 11.34
N GLN A 35 9.85 7.11 11.93
CA GLN A 35 9.45 8.09 12.94
C GLN A 35 10.36 8.04 14.18
N ALA A 36 10.68 6.85 14.69
CA ALA A 36 11.59 6.70 15.82
C ALA A 36 12.99 7.26 15.51
N VAL A 37 13.54 6.95 14.33
CA VAL A 37 14.83 7.49 13.87
C VAL A 37 14.75 9.00 13.71
N THR A 38 13.69 9.53 13.09
CA THR A 38 13.50 10.97 12.91
C THR A 38 13.40 11.71 14.24
N VAL A 39 12.67 11.16 15.23
CA VAL A 39 12.59 11.76 16.57
C VAL A 39 13.95 11.73 17.26
N LEU A 40 14.69 10.63 17.16
CA LEU A 40 16.03 10.51 17.74
C LEU A 40 17.00 11.53 17.12
N VAL A 41 17.09 11.59 15.80
CA VAL A 41 17.95 12.53 15.07
C VAL A 41 17.52 13.97 15.35
N GLY A 42 16.22 14.25 15.35
CA GLY A 42 15.67 15.56 15.68
C GLY A 42 16.01 16.00 17.10
N GLN A 43 16.05 15.07 18.05
CA GLN A 43 16.45 15.35 19.44
C GLN A 43 17.90 15.83 19.51
N PHE A 44 18.80 15.23 18.73
CA PHE A 44 20.20 15.65 18.65
C PHE A 44 20.39 16.96 17.89
N LEU A 45 19.68 17.16 16.77
CA LEU A 45 19.82 18.37 15.96
C LEU A 45 19.22 19.60 16.64
N LEU A 46 18.18 19.45 17.45
CA LEU A 46 17.45 20.56 18.09
C LEU A 46 17.81 20.76 19.56
N ASP A 47 18.99 20.29 19.99
CA ASP A 47 19.50 20.42 21.37
C ASP A 47 18.49 19.98 22.43
N GLY A 48 17.73 18.94 22.11
CA GLY A 48 16.72 18.36 22.98
C GLY A 48 15.44 19.15 23.22
N ARG A 49 15.14 20.15 22.38
CA ARG A 49 13.92 20.97 22.48
C ARG A 49 12.62 20.22 22.11
N LEU A 50 12.70 18.97 21.66
CA LEU A 50 11.51 18.21 21.27
C LEU A 50 10.79 17.62 22.48
N PRO A 51 9.43 17.64 22.49
CA PRO A 51 8.64 17.02 23.54
C PRO A 51 8.61 15.49 23.37
N ILE A 52 9.72 14.81 23.69
CA ILE A 52 9.90 13.36 23.47
C ILE A 52 8.73 12.55 24.02
N THR A 53 8.28 12.83 25.23
CA THR A 53 7.20 12.06 25.87
C THR A 53 5.92 12.08 25.03
N SER A 54 5.53 13.24 24.52
CA SER A 54 4.36 13.39 23.66
C SER A 54 4.57 12.71 22.30
N LEU A 55 5.77 12.79 21.73
CA LEU A 55 6.09 12.15 20.45
C LEU A 55 6.06 10.62 20.57
N LEU A 56 6.65 10.07 21.63
CA LEU A 56 6.61 8.63 21.89
C LEU A 56 5.19 8.15 22.18
N LEU A 57 4.34 8.96 22.83
CA LEU A 57 2.93 8.64 23.01
C LEU A 57 2.21 8.52 21.66
N VAL A 58 2.42 9.47 20.75
CA VAL A 58 1.82 9.41 19.40
C VAL A 58 2.36 8.22 18.60
N ILE A 59 3.67 7.95 18.63
CA ILE A 59 4.29 6.80 17.95
C ILE A 59 3.76 5.48 18.53
N SER A 60 3.58 5.40 19.85
CA SER A 60 3.07 4.19 20.50
C SER A 60 1.61 3.90 20.15
N VAL A 61 0.78 4.90 19.88
CA VAL A 61 -0.56 4.67 19.28
C VAL A 61 -0.42 3.98 17.92
N GLY A 62 0.52 4.43 17.09
CA GLY A 62 0.84 3.79 15.80
C GLY A 62 1.32 2.35 15.94
N LEU A 63 2.21 2.11 16.91
CA LEU A 63 2.75 0.79 17.24
C LEU A 63 1.67 -0.17 17.74
N VAL A 64 0.88 0.25 18.73
CA VAL A 64 -0.21 -0.56 19.30
C VAL A 64 -1.25 -0.86 18.23
N SER A 65 -1.61 0.12 17.40
CA SER A 65 -2.54 -0.12 16.29
C SER A 65 -1.98 -1.13 15.29
N ASN A 66 -0.69 -1.08 14.97
CA ASN A 66 -0.09 -2.00 14.01
C ASN A 66 0.03 -3.42 14.59
N LEU A 67 0.40 -3.54 15.88
CA LEU A 67 0.40 -4.81 16.59
C LEU A 67 -1.02 -5.40 16.69
N GLY A 68 -2.02 -4.59 16.99
CA GLY A 68 -3.42 -5.00 17.00
C GLY A 68 -3.90 -5.51 15.64
N LEU A 69 -3.50 -4.83 14.56
CA LEU A 69 -3.75 -5.27 13.18
C LEU A 69 -3.11 -6.64 12.91
N GLU A 70 -1.85 -6.81 13.32
CA GLU A 70 -1.10 -8.04 13.11
C GLU A 70 -1.66 -9.21 13.91
N LEU A 71 -2.04 -9.00 15.17
CA LEU A 71 -2.70 -10.00 15.99
C LEU A 71 -4.09 -10.36 15.45
N TYR A 72 -4.88 -9.39 15.01
CA TYR A 72 -6.25 -9.62 14.55
C TYR A 72 -6.31 -10.33 13.18
N PHE A 73 -5.44 -9.97 12.24
CA PHE A 73 -5.44 -10.53 10.89
C PHE A 73 -4.45 -11.68 10.72
N PHE A 74 -3.22 -11.56 11.27
CA PHE A 74 -2.16 -12.56 11.09
C PHE A 74 -1.99 -13.52 12.27
N GLY A 75 -2.54 -13.21 13.45
CA GLY A 75 -2.44 -14.07 14.63
C GLY A 75 -3.09 -15.45 14.45
N ASP A 76 -4.19 -15.54 13.71
CA ASP A 76 -4.87 -16.82 13.43
C ASP A 76 -4.11 -17.70 12.43
N ARG A 77 -3.11 -17.16 11.72
CA ARG A 77 -2.31 -17.91 10.74
C ARG A 77 -1.29 -18.85 11.38
N ARG A 78 -1.07 -18.74 12.71
CA ARG A 78 -0.32 -19.72 13.51
C ARG A 78 -1.16 -20.95 13.91
N ARG A 79 -2.49 -20.91 13.69
CA ARG A 79 -3.36 -22.09 13.82
C ARG A 79 -3.56 -22.67 12.43
N ASP A 80 -2.89 -23.79 12.15
CA ASP A 80 -3.03 -24.52 10.89
C ASP A 80 -4.52 -24.72 10.55
N GLY A 81 -4.94 -24.24 9.37
CA GLY A 81 -6.25 -24.51 8.79
C GLY A 81 -7.34 -23.44 8.98
N ALA A 82 -7.09 -22.31 9.65
CA ALA A 82 -8.08 -21.24 9.73
C ALA A 82 -8.25 -20.52 8.37
N PRO A 83 -9.48 -20.38 7.82
CA PRO A 83 -9.70 -19.61 6.59
C PRO A 83 -9.26 -18.15 6.81
N ALA A 84 -8.48 -17.61 5.88
CA ALA A 84 -8.06 -16.21 5.93
C ALA A 84 -9.30 -15.31 6.06
N ARG A 85 -9.36 -14.47 7.10
CA ARG A 85 -10.49 -13.56 7.29
C ARG A 85 -10.63 -12.64 6.07
N THR A 86 -11.85 -12.52 5.56
CA THR A 86 -12.16 -11.60 4.47
C THR A 86 -11.86 -10.17 4.91
N VAL A 87 -10.95 -9.50 4.23
CA VAL A 87 -10.55 -8.13 4.57
C VAL A 87 -11.46 -7.18 3.82
N ARG A 88 -12.22 -6.38 4.56
CA ARG A 88 -13.04 -5.34 3.97
C ARG A 88 -12.19 -4.10 3.72
N GLU A 89 -12.39 -3.48 2.57
CA GLU A 89 -11.60 -2.31 2.15
C GLU A 89 -11.65 -1.14 3.13
N TRP A 90 -12.80 -0.89 3.76
CA TRP A 90 -12.94 0.18 4.76
C TRP A 90 -12.00 0.00 5.96
N GLN A 91 -11.60 -1.24 6.29
CA GLN A 91 -10.65 -1.50 7.38
C GLN A 91 -9.26 -0.95 7.02
N ILE A 92 -8.82 -1.15 5.77
CA ILE A 92 -7.57 -0.58 5.25
C ILE A 92 -7.67 0.95 5.26
N ALA A 93 -8.80 1.51 4.83
CA ALA A 93 -9.00 2.96 4.82
C ALA A 93 -8.95 3.57 6.24
N VAL A 94 -9.59 2.95 7.23
CA VAL A 94 -9.55 3.41 8.64
C VAL A 94 -8.12 3.40 9.19
N VAL A 95 -7.36 2.35 8.90
CA VAL A 95 -5.94 2.23 9.29
C VAL A 95 -5.11 3.37 8.68
N MET A 96 -5.35 3.69 7.40
CA MET A 96 -4.68 4.82 6.74
C MET A 96 -5.13 6.18 7.26
N MET A 97 -6.42 6.35 7.62
CA MET A 97 -6.90 7.58 8.27
C MET A 97 -6.21 7.79 9.62
N LEU A 98 -5.99 6.72 10.37
CA LEU A 98 -5.20 6.76 11.60
C LEU A 98 -3.74 7.16 11.31
N ASP A 99 -3.13 6.65 10.24
CA ASP A 99 -1.77 7.06 9.85
C ASP A 99 -1.67 8.55 9.51
N VAL A 100 -2.68 9.09 8.84
CA VAL A 100 -2.81 10.54 8.60
C VAL A 100 -2.95 11.30 9.92
N ALA A 101 -3.77 10.82 10.86
CA ALA A 101 -3.95 11.47 12.16
C ALA A 101 -2.66 11.43 13.02
N ILE A 102 -1.94 10.31 13.02
CA ILE A 102 -0.64 10.17 13.70
C ILE A 102 0.37 11.15 13.10
N LEU A 103 0.47 11.20 11.77
CA LEU A 103 1.35 12.16 11.09
C LEU A 103 0.97 13.59 11.45
N THR A 104 -0.33 13.93 11.45
CA THR A 104 -0.83 15.24 11.85
C THR A 104 -0.40 15.58 13.29
N GLY A 105 -0.57 14.65 14.23
CA GLY A 105 -0.19 14.83 15.63
C GLY A 105 1.32 15.02 15.82
N LEU A 106 2.15 14.26 15.09
CA LEU A 106 3.60 14.44 15.11
C LEU A 106 3.99 15.82 14.58
N LEU A 107 3.43 16.23 13.44
CA LEU A 107 3.70 17.54 12.86
C LEU A 107 3.23 18.67 13.79
N TYR A 108 2.06 18.53 14.40
CA TYR A 108 1.53 19.49 15.38
C TYR A 108 2.50 19.75 16.53
N LEU A 109 3.15 18.70 17.04
CA LEU A 109 4.12 18.78 18.13
C LEU A 109 5.52 19.25 17.71
N THR A 110 5.81 19.29 16.40
CA THR A 110 7.17 19.50 15.86
C THR A 110 7.27 20.73 14.94
N GLY A 111 6.45 21.77 15.18
CA GLY A 111 6.49 23.03 14.43
C GLY A 111 5.45 23.16 13.31
N GLY A 112 4.52 22.20 13.21
CA GLY A 112 3.33 22.31 12.37
C GLY A 112 3.63 22.51 10.88
N PRO A 113 3.12 23.57 10.23
CA PRO A 113 3.30 23.81 8.79
C PRO A 113 4.76 24.04 8.38
N HIS A 114 5.60 24.51 9.31
CA HIS A 114 7.01 24.76 9.05
C HIS A 114 7.87 23.51 9.16
N ASN A 115 7.28 22.37 9.54
CA ASN A 115 7.99 21.11 9.64
C ASN A 115 8.24 20.53 8.22
N PRO A 116 9.49 20.18 7.89
CA PRO A 116 9.83 19.68 6.55
C PRO A 116 9.14 18.36 6.18
N PHE A 117 8.73 17.56 7.16
CA PHE A 117 8.05 16.29 6.94
C PHE A 117 6.55 16.44 6.60
N GLY A 118 6.04 17.67 6.46
CA GLY A 118 4.70 17.91 5.90
C GLY A 118 4.51 17.28 4.51
N LEU A 119 5.58 17.14 3.72
CA LEU A 119 5.54 16.46 2.43
C LEU A 119 5.10 14.98 2.52
N LEU A 120 5.20 14.35 3.70
CA LEU A 120 4.79 12.96 3.89
C LEU A 120 3.27 12.75 3.78
N TYR A 121 2.44 13.80 3.86
CA TYR A 121 1.01 13.68 3.51
C TYR A 121 0.83 13.18 2.08
N VAL A 122 1.64 13.68 1.14
CA VAL A 122 1.60 13.23 -0.26
C VAL A 122 1.97 11.76 -0.38
N VAL A 123 2.92 11.29 0.42
CA VAL A 123 3.29 9.87 0.48
C VAL A 123 2.12 9.02 0.99
N GLN A 124 1.40 9.45 2.02
CA GLN A 124 0.22 8.73 2.53
C GLN A 124 -0.93 8.72 1.50
N ILE A 125 -1.12 9.80 0.75
CA ILE A 125 -2.11 9.87 -0.33
C ILE A 125 -1.71 8.93 -1.49
N ALA A 126 -0.45 8.95 -1.92
CA ALA A 126 0.05 8.05 -2.96
C ALA A 126 -0.02 6.58 -2.53
N LEU A 127 0.22 6.30 -1.26
CA LEU A 127 0.02 4.97 -0.68
C LEU A 127 -1.45 4.53 -0.82
N ALA A 128 -2.39 5.45 -0.57
CA ALA A 128 -3.82 5.15 -0.63
C ALA A 128 -4.29 4.82 -2.04
N THR A 129 -3.77 5.50 -3.06
CA THR A 129 -4.16 5.26 -4.46
C THR A 129 -3.77 3.86 -4.95
N VAL A 130 -2.72 3.28 -4.40
CA VAL A 130 -2.28 1.91 -4.73
C VAL A 130 -3.07 0.86 -3.96
N LEU A 131 -3.38 1.12 -2.68
CA LEU A 131 -4.03 0.18 -1.77
C LEU A 131 -5.55 0.12 -1.89
N LEU A 132 -6.20 1.22 -2.27
CA LEU A 132 -7.65 1.38 -2.21
C LEU A 132 -8.23 1.68 -3.61
N HIS A 133 -9.54 1.51 -3.77
CA HIS A 133 -10.27 1.97 -4.94
C HIS A 133 -10.47 3.48 -4.90
N ALA A 134 -10.71 4.08 -6.06
CA ALA A 134 -10.65 5.52 -6.31
C ALA A 134 -11.45 6.42 -5.34
N ARG A 135 -12.48 5.92 -4.65
CA ARG A 135 -13.26 6.72 -3.68
C ARG A 135 -12.47 7.08 -2.42
N TRP A 136 -11.73 6.15 -1.85
CA TRP A 136 -11.06 6.34 -0.56
C TRP A 136 -9.85 7.28 -0.61
N PRO A 137 -8.99 7.26 -1.65
CA PRO A 137 -7.91 8.23 -1.78
C PRO A 137 -8.40 9.67 -1.77
N TRP A 138 -9.53 9.98 -2.43
CA TRP A 138 -10.12 11.33 -2.38
C TRP A 138 -10.54 11.73 -0.96
N ILE A 139 -11.11 10.80 -0.19
CA ILE A 139 -11.45 11.04 1.22
C ILE A 139 -10.18 11.30 2.05
N LEU A 140 -9.14 10.49 1.85
CA LEU A 140 -7.85 10.66 2.54
C LEU A 140 -7.12 11.94 2.15
N THR A 141 -7.23 12.37 0.89
CA THR A 141 -6.77 13.69 0.45
C THR A 141 -7.50 14.78 1.21
N GLY A 142 -8.84 14.75 1.23
CA GLY A 142 -9.64 15.71 2.00
C GLY A 142 -9.24 15.73 3.48
N LEU A 143 -9.08 14.56 4.10
CA LEU A 143 -8.64 14.44 5.49
C LEU A 143 -7.23 15.01 5.70
N SER A 144 -6.30 14.79 4.77
CA SER A 144 -4.94 15.33 4.82
C SER A 144 -4.94 16.86 4.70
N PHE A 145 -5.77 17.42 3.83
CA PHE A 145 -5.96 18.87 3.71
C PHE A 145 -6.56 19.48 4.98
N ILE A 146 -7.54 18.82 5.58
CA ILE A 146 -8.11 19.24 6.86
C ILE A 146 -7.05 19.17 7.96
N GLY A 147 -6.30 18.07 8.05
CA GLY A 147 -5.20 17.89 9.01
C GLY A 147 -4.14 18.97 8.87
N PHE A 148 -3.69 19.25 7.63
CA PHE A 148 -2.75 20.34 7.37
C PHE A 148 -3.35 21.73 7.64
N GLY A 149 -4.63 21.93 7.33
CA GLY A 149 -5.36 23.16 7.64
C GLY A 149 -5.43 23.43 9.15
N ILE A 150 -5.63 22.37 9.95
CA ILE A 150 -5.54 22.46 11.41
C ILE A 150 -4.14 22.94 11.82
N LEU A 151 -3.07 22.41 11.22
CA LEU A 151 -1.70 22.84 11.52
C LEU A 151 -1.45 24.32 11.21
N LEU A 152 -2.07 24.86 10.15
CA LEU A 152 -1.95 26.29 9.81
C LEU A 152 -2.50 27.20 10.91
N VAL A 153 -3.60 26.80 11.55
CA VAL A 153 -4.26 27.63 12.58
C VAL A 153 -3.77 27.27 13.99
N ALA A 154 -3.41 26.02 14.22
CA ALA A 154 -3.03 25.49 15.52
C ALA A 154 -1.83 24.54 15.38
N HIS A 155 -0.71 24.92 15.99
CA HIS A 155 0.45 24.05 16.16
C HIS A 155 1.26 24.49 17.38
N ARG A 156 2.12 23.61 17.90
CA ARG A 156 3.12 24.00 18.88
C ARG A 156 4.27 24.68 18.13
N PRO A 157 4.52 25.98 18.33
CA PRO A 157 5.63 26.65 17.67
C PRO A 157 6.93 26.02 18.14
N LEU A 158 7.76 25.63 17.18
CA LEU A 158 9.08 25.10 17.43
C LEU A 158 10.02 25.83 16.47
N GLU A 159 10.90 26.64 17.03
CA GLU A 159 11.92 27.35 16.25
C GLU A 159 13.00 26.35 15.83
N ILE A 160 12.95 25.98 14.56
CA ILE A 160 13.95 25.13 13.92
C ILE A 160 14.99 26.06 13.27
N PRO A 161 16.27 26.00 13.67
CA PRO A 161 17.34 26.76 13.02
C PRO A 161 17.36 26.51 11.51
N ALA A 162 17.70 27.52 10.71
CA ALA A 162 17.61 27.45 9.25
C ALA A 162 18.41 26.28 8.65
N ASP A 163 19.61 26.01 9.18
CA ASP A 163 20.48 24.93 8.72
C ASP A 163 19.85 23.55 8.99
N ASN A 164 19.32 23.35 10.20
CA ASN A 164 18.62 22.12 10.58
C ASN A 164 17.35 21.90 9.77
N ARG A 165 16.64 22.99 9.44
CA ARG A 165 15.46 22.93 8.58
C ARG A 165 15.84 22.48 7.17
N ALA A 166 16.94 22.97 6.61
CA ALA A 166 17.41 22.55 5.29
C ALA A 166 17.77 21.05 5.24
N ILE A 167 18.47 20.56 6.28
CA ILE A 167 18.75 19.12 6.45
C ILE A 167 17.45 18.32 6.52
N GLY A 168 16.48 18.80 7.30
CA GLY A 168 15.17 18.17 7.41
C GLY A 168 14.40 18.15 6.09
N VAL A 169 14.41 19.23 5.30
CA VAL A 169 13.80 19.27 3.96
C VAL A 169 14.49 18.27 3.03
N TRP A 170 15.83 18.23 3.02
CA TRP A 170 16.61 17.28 2.23
C TRP A 170 16.26 15.83 2.59
N ALA A 171 16.18 15.51 3.88
CA ALA A 171 15.80 14.19 4.36
C ALA A 171 14.34 13.84 3.99
N ALA A 172 13.40 14.75 4.21
CA ALA A 172 11.99 14.55 3.89
C ALA A 172 11.78 14.33 2.39
N LEU A 173 12.48 15.10 1.55
CA LEU A 173 12.46 14.95 0.09
C LEU A 173 13.05 13.61 -0.33
N GLY A 174 14.17 13.20 0.27
CA GLY A 174 14.80 11.90 0.01
C GLY A 174 13.86 10.73 0.34
N VAL A 175 13.23 10.76 1.52
CA VAL A 175 12.26 9.74 1.95
C VAL A 175 11.04 9.74 1.01
N ALA A 176 10.45 10.90 0.73
CA ALA A 176 9.29 10.99 -0.16
C ALA A 176 9.61 10.48 -1.57
N SER A 177 10.76 10.86 -2.12
CA SER A 177 11.21 10.42 -3.45
C SER A 177 11.47 8.92 -3.49
N ALA A 178 12.13 8.34 -2.47
CA ALA A 178 12.35 6.90 -2.38
C ALA A 178 11.03 6.12 -2.34
N PHE A 179 10.05 6.61 -1.59
CA PHE A 179 8.70 6.05 -1.57
C PHE A 179 8.05 6.12 -2.96
N VAL A 180 8.04 7.29 -3.60
CA VAL A 180 7.45 7.48 -4.93
C VAL A 180 8.10 6.54 -5.97
N VAL A 181 9.44 6.48 -6.00
CA VAL A 181 10.17 5.59 -6.92
C VAL A 181 9.81 4.12 -6.67
N HIS A 182 9.81 3.68 -5.40
CA HIS A 182 9.44 2.32 -5.05
C HIS A 182 8.03 1.97 -5.53
N PHE A 183 7.07 2.88 -5.36
CA PHE A 183 5.69 2.68 -5.84
C PHE A 183 5.59 2.63 -7.34
N LEU A 184 6.20 3.58 -8.04
CA LEU A 184 6.14 3.64 -9.49
C LEU A 184 6.73 2.37 -10.11
N LEU A 185 7.90 1.93 -9.63
CA LEU A 185 8.53 0.68 -10.08
C LEU A 185 7.63 -0.53 -9.84
N ARG A 186 6.93 -0.58 -8.70
CA ARG A 186 5.98 -1.65 -8.40
C ARG A 186 4.78 -1.63 -9.35
N ILE A 187 4.22 -0.45 -9.62
CA ILE A 187 3.07 -0.30 -10.52
C ILE A 187 3.48 -0.69 -11.95
N THR A 188 4.63 -0.23 -12.43
CA THR A 188 5.11 -0.57 -13.77
C THR A 188 5.42 -2.05 -13.92
N ALA A 189 5.98 -2.69 -12.89
CA ALA A 189 6.18 -4.14 -12.87
C ALA A 189 4.85 -4.89 -12.95
N ALA A 190 3.87 -4.50 -12.14
CA ALA A 190 2.53 -5.12 -12.15
C ALA A 190 1.77 -4.93 -13.47
N LEU A 191 1.97 -3.80 -14.15
CA LEU A 191 1.42 -3.57 -15.49
C LEU A 191 2.10 -4.47 -16.54
N GLY A 192 3.43 -4.58 -16.48
CA GLY A 192 4.19 -5.45 -17.40
C GLY A 192 3.80 -6.92 -17.29
N GLU A 193 3.58 -7.42 -16.06
CA GLU A 193 3.08 -8.78 -15.82
C GLU A 193 1.71 -9.00 -16.47
N ARG A 194 0.78 -8.05 -16.29
CA ARG A 194 -0.55 -8.10 -16.90
C ARG A 194 -0.52 -8.05 -18.42
N ASP A 195 0.33 -7.21 -19.01
CA ASP A 195 0.46 -7.11 -20.45
C ASP A 195 1.02 -8.40 -21.07
N ALA A 196 1.95 -9.06 -20.36
CA ALA A 196 2.47 -10.37 -20.75
C ALA A 196 1.38 -11.45 -20.72
N GLU A 197 0.57 -11.51 -19.65
CA GLU A 197 -0.56 -12.43 -19.52
C GLU A 197 -1.60 -12.22 -20.63
N LEU A 198 -1.96 -10.97 -20.92
CA LEU A 198 -2.90 -10.63 -21.99
C LEU A 198 -2.38 -11.03 -23.37
N THR A 199 -1.09 -10.83 -23.62
CA THR A 199 -0.45 -11.22 -24.88
C THR A 199 -0.46 -12.75 -25.05
N GLN A 200 -0.16 -13.48 -23.98
CA GLN A 200 -0.23 -14.95 -23.97
C GLN A 200 -1.66 -15.46 -24.24
N ALA A 201 -2.66 -14.88 -23.57
CA ALA A 201 -4.06 -15.26 -23.75
C ALA A 201 -4.55 -15.02 -25.20
N ARG A 202 -4.19 -13.89 -25.80
CA ARG A 202 -4.49 -13.59 -27.20
C ARG A 202 -3.84 -14.57 -28.17
N GLY A 203 -2.58 -14.94 -27.92
CA GLY A 203 -1.86 -15.94 -28.73
C GLY A 203 -2.53 -17.33 -28.71
N LEU A 204 -3.01 -17.76 -27.53
CA LEU A 204 -3.75 -19.02 -27.40
C LEU A 204 -5.08 -18.99 -28.15
N SER A 205 -5.83 -17.90 -28.05
CA SER A 205 -7.10 -17.71 -28.76
C SER A 205 -6.91 -17.78 -30.28
N ALA A 206 -5.91 -17.07 -30.82
CA ALA A 206 -5.60 -17.10 -32.25
C ALA A 206 -5.21 -18.50 -32.75
N ARG A 207 -4.52 -19.29 -31.91
CA ARG A 207 -4.17 -20.68 -32.26
C ARG A 207 -5.40 -21.59 -32.28
N GLN A 208 -6.32 -21.42 -31.35
CA GLN A 208 -7.57 -22.19 -31.31
C GLN A 208 -8.46 -21.90 -32.52
N GLU A 209 -8.57 -20.62 -32.91
CA GLU A 209 -9.33 -20.20 -34.09
C GLU A 209 -8.78 -20.80 -35.39
N ARG A 210 -7.44 -20.83 -35.54
CA ARG A 210 -6.77 -21.48 -36.67
C ARG A 210 -7.00 -22.99 -36.71
N LEU A 211 -6.98 -23.66 -35.56
CA LEU A 211 -7.24 -25.10 -35.50
C LEU A 211 -8.71 -25.41 -35.82
N ALA A 212 -9.64 -24.58 -35.35
CA ALA A 212 -11.06 -24.70 -35.66
C ALA A 212 -11.33 -24.50 -37.15
N SER A 213 -10.73 -23.49 -37.80
CA SER A 213 -10.90 -23.28 -39.24
C SER A 213 -10.33 -24.44 -40.07
N LEU A 214 -9.15 -24.96 -39.70
CA LEU A 214 -8.57 -26.16 -40.33
C LEU A 214 -9.48 -27.38 -40.16
N ALA A 215 -10.04 -27.59 -38.97
CA ALA A 215 -10.97 -28.67 -38.71
C ALA A 215 -12.25 -28.57 -39.56
N THR A 216 -12.82 -27.36 -39.70
CA THR A 216 -13.99 -27.12 -40.55
C THR A 216 -13.68 -27.38 -42.02
N MET A 217 -12.52 -26.94 -42.53
CA MET A 217 -12.10 -27.23 -43.91
C MET A 217 -11.87 -28.73 -44.15
N ALA A 218 -11.20 -29.41 -43.21
CA ALA A 218 -10.97 -30.85 -43.30
C ALA A 218 -12.30 -31.63 -43.26
N ALA A 219 -13.24 -31.23 -42.42
CA ALA A 219 -14.58 -31.83 -42.37
C ALA A 219 -15.36 -31.59 -43.67
N GLY A 220 -15.28 -30.40 -44.25
CA GLY A 220 -15.87 -30.10 -45.57
C GLY A 220 -15.30 -30.97 -46.68
N ALA A 221 -13.97 -31.08 -46.76
CA ALA A 221 -13.30 -31.92 -47.76
C ALA A 221 -13.62 -33.42 -47.58
N ALA A 222 -13.69 -33.91 -46.33
CA ALA A 222 -14.08 -35.28 -46.04
C ALA A 222 -15.53 -35.58 -46.44
N HIS A 223 -16.43 -34.60 -46.32
CA HIS A 223 -17.81 -34.72 -46.75
C HIS A 223 -17.92 -34.89 -48.28
N GLU A 224 -17.19 -34.06 -49.04
CA GLU A 224 -17.14 -34.16 -50.51
C GLU A 224 -16.56 -35.48 -51.01
N LEU A 225 -15.56 -36.05 -50.32
CA LEU A 225 -14.97 -37.35 -50.69
C LEU A 225 -15.85 -38.56 -50.31
N SER A 226 -16.83 -38.39 -49.42
CA SER A 226 -17.71 -39.48 -48.94
C SER A 226 -19.03 -39.56 -49.70
N THR A 227 -19.38 -38.55 -50.50
CA THR A 227 -20.53 -38.57 -51.39
C THR A 227 -20.08 -39.03 -52.79
N PRO A 228 -20.55 -40.19 -53.30
CA PRO A 228 -20.13 -40.77 -54.58
C PRO A 228 -20.60 -39.97 -55.81
#